data_AF-A0A3T0BQQ9-F1
#
_entry.id   AF-A0A3T0BQQ9-F1
#
_cell.length_a   1.000
_cell.length_b   1.000
_cell.length_c   1.000
_cell.angle_alpha   90.00
_cell.angle_beta   90.00
_cell.angle_gamma   90.00
#
_symmetry.space_group_name_H-M   'P 1'
#
loop_
_entity.id
_entity.type
_entity.pdbx_description
1 polymer ?
#
loop_
_entity_poly.entity_id
_entity_poly.type
_entity_poly.pdbx_seq_one_letter_code
_entity_poly.pdbx_strand_id
1 'polypeptide(L)'
;MKSTYEDRRFLNIFNDNEARLFFSDIILFVEGDTELEAFSNFSLSKKYPHMNNVELYQAGSNVYLENLNPNRSKLSIPYFYLFDRDKTLQYEVTKRQCKVMLQGNGGLFSLKPEKLDTEIEYYMKGYSPEYRAQVSILNNIKSSEGKVLSFNNKTLDFDNISKAYVNKLVDNIDSYLSKKNTIVLSSTFEECLINESSLPLFLHWLHHSNGIDVDNILKNLEGLTYFNNRTLATYLRLIFNGKTTTGLVYKHLQKKDFKLGRRLLNIVERDIQKKCFYTGKTGGWVTSFLDFAITHLELEAAKTSTSFDSKFSLIFPEFYSMIDKLRLDRG
;
A
#
# COMPACT_ATOMS: atom_id res chain seq x y z
N MET A 1 8.15 -15.51 -32.96
CA MET A 1 7.13 -14.93 -32.06
C MET A 1 5.95 -14.46 -32.90
N LYS A 2 4.72 -14.89 -32.59
CA LYS A 2 3.49 -14.28 -33.09
C LYS A 2 2.70 -13.85 -31.86
N SER A 3 2.91 -12.62 -31.40
CA SER A 3 2.01 -11.96 -30.46
C SER A 3 0.80 -11.48 -31.26
N THR A 4 -0.38 -12.00 -30.93
CA THR A 4 -1.64 -11.55 -31.54
C THR A 4 -2.26 -10.52 -30.60
N TYR A 5 -2.03 -9.23 -30.90
CA TYR A 5 -2.75 -8.13 -30.25
C TYR A 5 -4.04 -7.86 -31.03
N GLU A 6 -5.15 -8.47 -30.61
CA GLU A 6 -6.45 -8.30 -31.29
C GLU A 6 -7.12 -6.94 -30.98
N ASP A 7 -6.70 -6.26 -29.90
CA ASP A 7 -7.28 -4.98 -29.49
C ASP A 7 -6.65 -3.81 -30.26
N ARG A 8 -7.41 -3.24 -31.20
CA ARG A 8 -7.01 -2.03 -31.96
C ARG A 8 -6.65 -0.84 -31.07
N ARG A 9 -7.17 -0.78 -29.83
CA ARG A 9 -6.80 0.28 -28.86
C ARG A 9 -5.36 0.14 -28.40
N PHE A 10 -4.83 -1.08 -28.28
CA PHE A 10 -3.44 -1.30 -27.91
C PHE A 10 -2.47 -0.81 -28.99
N LEU A 11 -2.73 -1.14 -30.26
CA LEU A 11 -1.90 -0.73 -31.38
C LEU A 11 -1.86 0.80 -31.60
N ASN A 12 -2.95 1.50 -31.26
CA ASN A 12 -3.02 2.95 -31.37
C ASN A 12 -2.28 3.70 -30.24
N ILE A 13 -1.87 2.98 -29.19
CA ILE A 13 -1.33 3.57 -27.96
C ILE A 13 0.11 3.12 -27.71
N PHE A 14 0.53 2.01 -28.31
CA PHE A 14 1.89 1.50 -28.28
C PHE A 14 2.88 2.55 -28.79
N ASN A 15 3.58 3.20 -27.86
CA ASN A 15 4.62 4.17 -28.13
C ASN A 15 5.94 3.72 -27.47
N ASP A 16 6.98 4.54 -27.57
CA ASP A 16 8.31 4.22 -27.03
C ASP A 16 8.29 3.90 -25.52
N ASN A 17 7.33 4.47 -24.76
CA ASN A 17 7.16 4.15 -23.34
C ASN A 17 6.67 2.72 -23.10
N GLU A 18 5.80 2.18 -23.95
CA GLU A 18 5.38 0.78 -23.83
C GLU A 18 6.44 -0.16 -24.40
N ALA A 19 7.18 0.28 -25.43
CA ALA A 19 8.24 -0.51 -26.04
C ALA A 19 9.36 -0.84 -25.04
N ARG A 20 9.68 0.07 -24.11
CA ARG A 20 10.73 -0.15 -23.09
C ARG A 20 10.44 -1.37 -22.19
N LEU A 21 9.17 -1.68 -21.96
CA LEU A 21 8.74 -2.84 -21.15
C LEU A 21 9.20 -4.17 -21.75
N PHE A 22 9.42 -4.24 -23.06
CA PHE A 22 9.85 -5.45 -23.76
C PHE A 22 11.35 -5.72 -23.61
N PHE A 23 12.09 -4.77 -23.02
CA PHE A 23 13.54 -4.84 -22.81
C PHE A 23 13.92 -4.76 -21.33
N SER A 24 12.95 -4.69 -20.42
CA SER A 24 13.18 -4.60 -18.98
C SER A 24 13.59 -5.93 -18.38
N ASP A 25 14.46 -5.91 -17.37
CA ASP A 25 14.80 -7.10 -16.58
C ASP A 25 13.60 -7.54 -15.72
N ILE A 26 12.85 -6.58 -15.18
CA ILE A 26 11.63 -6.78 -14.39
C ILE A 26 10.72 -5.57 -14.53
N ILE A 27 9.40 -5.78 -14.53
CA ILE A 27 8.41 -4.70 -14.61
C ILE A 27 7.62 -4.61 -13.30
N LEU A 28 7.52 -3.43 -12.71
CA LEU A 28 6.60 -3.13 -11.62
C LEU A 28 5.51 -2.18 -12.10
N PHE A 29 4.30 -2.71 -12.20
CA PHE A 29 3.11 -1.92 -12.50
C PHE A 29 2.58 -1.28 -11.21
N VAL A 30 2.46 0.05 -11.18
CA VAL A 30 2.00 0.81 -10.02
C VAL A 30 0.72 1.57 -10.32
N GLU A 31 -0.03 1.93 -9.26
CA GLU A 31 -1.31 2.62 -9.38
C GLU A 31 -1.16 4.14 -9.57
N GLY A 32 -0.27 4.78 -8.80
CA GLY A 32 -0.25 6.24 -8.65
C GLY A 32 1.14 6.87 -8.71
N ASP A 33 1.12 8.20 -8.59
CA ASP A 33 2.33 9.03 -8.61
C ASP A 33 3.17 8.84 -7.32
N THR A 34 2.52 8.53 -6.19
CA THR A 34 3.19 8.32 -4.90
C THR A 34 4.16 7.14 -4.97
N GLU A 35 3.74 6.01 -5.55
CA GLU A 35 4.58 4.83 -5.75
C GLU A 35 5.72 5.12 -6.71
N LEU A 36 5.43 5.79 -7.83
CA LEU A 36 6.47 6.22 -8.78
C LEU A 36 7.52 7.09 -8.09
N GLU A 37 7.09 8.10 -7.33
CA GLU A 37 7.98 8.99 -6.58
C GLU A 37 8.88 8.21 -5.62
N ALA A 38 8.29 7.27 -4.86
CA ALA A 38 9.04 6.47 -3.89
C ALA A 38 10.04 5.50 -4.52
N PHE A 39 9.61 4.71 -5.51
CA PHE A 39 10.46 3.69 -6.13
C PHE A 39 11.52 4.30 -7.08
N SER A 40 11.27 5.51 -7.59
CA SER A 40 12.24 6.28 -8.38
C SER A 40 13.20 7.13 -7.54
N ASN A 41 13.07 7.12 -6.20
CA ASN A 41 13.89 7.95 -5.32
C ASN A 41 15.39 7.65 -5.51
N PHE A 42 16.16 8.69 -5.81
CA PHE A 42 17.58 8.54 -6.16
C PHE A 42 18.44 8.02 -5.00
N SER A 43 18.16 8.47 -3.77
CA SER A 43 18.87 8.01 -2.57
C SER A 43 18.60 6.53 -2.32
N LEU A 44 17.36 6.08 -2.56
CA LEU A 44 16.96 4.69 -2.47
C LEU A 44 17.67 3.84 -3.52
N SER A 45 17.68 4.27 -4.78
CA SER A 45 18.37 3.55 -5.87
C SER A 45 19.89 3.45 -5.68
N LYS A 46 20.51 4.40 -4.96
CA LYS A 46 21.90 4.28 -4.51
C LYS A 46 22.09 3.18 -3.48
N LYS A 47 21.12 3.01 -2.57
CA LYS A 47 21.13 1.94 -1.55
C LYS A 47 20.81 0.57 -2.12
N TYR A 48 19.93 0.55 -3.10
CA TYR A 48 19.44 -0.66 -3.74
C TYR A 48 19.68 -0.60 -5.25
N PRO A 49 20.93 -0.81 -5.73
CA PRO A 49 21.25 -0.64 -7.15
C PRO A 49 20.44 -1.53 -8.09
N HIS A 50 19.90 -2.66 -7.61
CA HIS A 50 19.02 -3.53 -8.39
C HIS A 50 17.70 -2.85 -8.78
N MET A 51 17.27 -1.81 -8.05
CA MET A 51 16.11 -1.02 -8.41
C MET A 51 16.28 -0.26 -9.73
N ASN A 52 17.52 0.03 -10.16
CA ASN A 52 17.77 0.65 -11.47
C ASN A 52 17.42 -0.27 -12.65
N ASN A 53 17.26 -1.58 -12.39
CA ASN A 53 16.85 -2.56 -13.38
C ASN A 53 15.34 -2.85 -13.35
N VAL A 54 14.61 -2.21 -12.42
CA VAL A 54 13.16 -2.33 -12.31
C VAL A 54 12.53 -1.24 -13.16
N GLU A 55 11.78 -1.66 -14.18
CA GLU A 55 10.99 -0.74 -14.99
C GLU A 55 9.67 -0.41 -14.29
N LEU A 56 9.50 0.84 -13.90
CA LEU A 56 8.28 1.33 -13.27
C LEU A 56 7.28 1.76 -14.35
N TYR A 57 6.07 1.19 -14.30
CA TYR A 57 4.99 1.55 -15.21
C TYR A 57 3.73 1.89 -14.45
N GLN A 58 3.35 3.16 -14.45
CA GLN A 58 2.05 3.59 -13.94
C GLN A 58 1.01 3.37 -15.02
N ALA A 59 0.05 2.48 -14.78
CA ALA A 59 -0.99 2.27 -15.75
C ALA A 59 -2.22 3.13 -15.43
N GLY A 60 -2.51 4.07 -16.32
CA GLY A 60 -3.69 4.93 -16.21
C GLY A 60 -5.05 4.21 -16.34
N SER A 61 -5.07 2.91 -16.64
CA SER A 61 -6.30 2.09 -16.64
C SER A 61 -6.01 0.58 -16.54
N ASN A 62 -6.96 -0.16 -15.98
CA ASN A 62 -6.91 -1.63 -15.91
C ASN A 62 -6.86 -2.30 -17.30
N VAL A 63 -7.43 -1.66 -18.32
CA VAL A 63 -7.39 -2.17 -19.70
C VAL A 63 -5.96 -2.11 -20.25
N TYR A 64 -5.17 -1.11 -19.86
CA TYR A 64 -3.76 -1.02 -20.23
C TYR A 64 -2.92 -2.10 -19.53
N LEU A 65 -3.12 -2.27 -18.22
CA LEU A 65 -2.45 -3.31 -17.44
C LEU A 65 -2.65 -4.71 -18.04
N GLU A 66 -3.89 -5.02 -18.41
CA GLU A 66 -4.21 -6.31 -19.01
C GLU A 66 -3.53 -6.54 -20.36
N ASN A 67 -3.50 -5.53 -21.23
CA ASN A 67 -2.92 -5.65 -22.57
C ASN A 67 -1.39 -5.64 -22.57
N LEU A 68 -0.77 -4.96 -21.60
CA LEU A 68 0.68 -4.93 -21.42
C LEU A 68 1.22 -6.12 -20.63
N ASN A 69 0.34 -6.99 -20.13
CA ASN A 69 0.73 -8.19 -19.42
C ASN A 69 1.70 -9.05 -20.27
N PRO A 70 2.95 -9.25 -19.83
CA PRO A 70 3.96 -10.03 -20.56
C PRO A 70 3.49 -11.45 -20.96
N ASN A 71 2.59 -12.06 -20.17
CA ASN A 71 2.02 -13.36 -20.49
C ASN A 71 1.14 -13.36 -21.75
N ARG A 72 0.45 -12.24 -22.07
CA ARG A 72 -0.30 -12.13 -23.34
C ARG A 72 0.65 -12.08 -24.54
N SER A 73 1.81 -11.47 -24.35
CA SER A 73 2.88 -11.34 -25.35
C SER A 73 3.78 -12.58 -25.46
N LYS A 74 3.62 -13.58 -24.57
CA LYS A 74 4.55 -14.72 -24.38
C LYS A 74 6.00 -14.30 -24.11
N LEU A 75 6.18 -13.20 -23.39
CA LEU A 75 7.49 -12.72 -22.96
C LEU A 75 7.82 -13.34 -21.60
N SER A 76 9.07 -13.74 -21.41
CA SER A 76 9.58 -14.32 -20.18
C SER A 76 10.02 -13.28 -19.14
N ILE A 77 9.55 -12.03 -19.26
CA ILE A 77 9.93 -10.93 -18.40
C ILE A 77 9.13 -11.04 -17.08
N PRO A 78 9.80 -11.18 -15.92
CA PRO A 78 9.15 -11.12 -14.62
C PRO A 78 8.42 -9.79 -14.43
N TYR A 79 7.23 -9.83 -13.85
CA TYR A 79 6.45 -8.64 -13.59
C TYR A 79 5.64 -8.76 -12.31
N PHE A 80 5.34 -7.63 -11.69
CA PHE A 80 4.44 -7.53 -10.55
C PHE A 80 3.45 -6.38 -10.73
N TYR A 81 2.23 -6.57 -10.24
CA TYR A 81 1.27 -5.48 -10.03
C TYR A 81 1.29 -5.06 -8.57
N LEU A 82 1.38 -3.77 -8.29
CA LEU A 82 1.25 -3.20 -6.96
C LEU A 82 -0.04 -2.40 -6.87
N PHE A 83 -0.88 -2.74 -5.90
CA PHE A 83 -2.15 -2.06 -5.65
C PHE A 83 -2.31 -1.66 -4.19
N ASP A 84 -3.02 -0.55 -3.99
CA ASP A 84 -3.66 -0.22 -2.72
C ASP A 84 -4.63 -1.34 -2.30
N ARG A 85 -4.81 -1.51 -0.98
CA ARG A 85 -5.72 -2.53 -0.42
C ARG A 85 -7.16 -2.35 -0.88
N ASP A 86 -7.58 -1.11 -1.15
CA ASP A 86 -8.95 -0.78 -1.53
C ASP A 86 -9.39 -1.35 -2.90
N LYS A 87 -8.44 -1.82 -3.72
CA LYS A 87 -8.73 -2.61 -4.93
C LYS A 87 -9.21 -4.03 -4.63
N THR A 88 -8.93 -4.52 -3.43
CA THR A 88 -9.30 -5.88 -2.99
C THR A 88 -10.38 -5.86 -1.92
N LEU A 89 -10.32 -4.90 -0.99
CA LEU A 89 -11.10 -4.90 0.23
C LEU A 89 -11.46 -3.46 0.61
N GLN A 90 -12.76 -3.18 0.67
CA GLN A 90 -13.30 -1.92 1.14
C GLN A 90 -14.21 -2.15 2.34
N TYR A 91 -14.44 -1.08 3.09
CA TYR A 91 -15.31 -1.10 4.25
C TYR A 91 -16.36 0.00 4.15
N GLU A 92 -17.62 -0.39 4.26
CA GLU A 92 -18.72 0.56 4.43
C GLU A 92 -18.83 0.89 5.93
N VAL A 93 -18.30 2.05 6.32
CA VAL A 93 -18.24 2.47 7.73
C VAL A 93 -19.51 3.24 8.11
N THR A 94 -20.24 2.73 9.10
CA THR A 94 -21.46 3.31 9.65
C THR A 94 -21.37 3.41 11.17
N LYS A 95 -21.22 4.64 11.69
CA LYS A 95 -21.04 4.91 13.13
C LYS A 95 -19.94 4.01 13.73
N ARG A 96 -20.29 2.95 14.46
CA ARG A 96 -19.36 2.03 15.17
C ARG A 96 -19.23 0.66 14.50
N GLN A 97 -19.72 0.53 13.28
CA GLN A 97 -19.69 -0.71 12.52
C GLN A 97 -19.06 -0.44 11.17
N CYS A 98 -18.46 -1.48 10.61
CA CYS A 98 -17.94 -1.47 9.26
C CYS A 98 -18.30 -2.78 8.57
N LYS A 99 -18.87 -2.70 7.37
CA LYS A 99 -19.26 -3.87 6.60
C LYS A 99 -18.18 -4.14 5.55
N VAL A 100 -17.73 -5.39 5.48
CA VAL A 100 -16.74 -5.86 4.51
C VAL A 100 -17.35 -5.87 3.11
N MET A 101 -16.65 -5.28 2.15
CA MET A 101 -17.02 -5.21 0.73
C MET A 101 -15.83 -5.66 -0.12
N LEU A 102 -15.87 -6.88 -0.63
CA LEU A 102 -14.85 -7.43 -1.52
C LEU A 102 -14.91 -6.76 -2.89
N GLN A 103 -13.74 -6.48 -3.43
CA GLN A 103 -13.56 -5.75 -4.68
C GLN A 103 -12.83 -6.58 -5.73
N GLY A 104 -12.69 -6.01 -6.91
CA GLY A 104 -11.89 -6.57 -8.00
C GLY A 104 -11.29 -5.46 -8.83
N ASN A 105 -10.25 -5.78 -9.57
CA ASN A 105 -9.54 -4.82 -10.40
C ASN A 105 -9.59 -5.23 -11.88
N GLY A 106 -10.70 -4.89 -12.54
CA GLY A 106 -10.93 -5.26 -13.94
C GLY A 106 -10.87 -6.77 -14.15
N GLY A 107 -10.15 -7.21 -15.19
CA GLY A 107 -9.88 -8.61 -15.50
C GLY A 107 -8.58 -9.16 -14.89
N LEU A 108 -7.82 -8.39 -14.09
CA LEU A 108 -6.62 -8.89 -13.41
C LEU A 108 -6.98 -9.86 -12.27
N PHE A 109 -7.92 -9.46 -11.42
CA PHE A 109 -8.49 -10.29 -10.36
C PHE A 109 -9.86 -9.77 -9.94
N SER A 110 -10.67 -10.65 -9.35
CA SER A 110 -11.93 -10.27 -8.72
C SER A 110 -12.20 -11.13 -7.49
N LEU A 111 -12.41 -10.48 -6.35
CA LEU A 111 -12.80 -11.14 -5.09
C LEU A 111 -14.31 -11.11 -4.87
N LYS A 112 -15.09 -10.60 -5.83
CA LYS A 112 -16.56 -10.66 -5.76
C LYS A 112 -17.05 -12.12 -5.74
N PRO A 113 -18.03 -12.47 -4.90
CA PRO A 113 -18.48 -13.85 -4.70
C PRO A 113 -18.77 -14.61 -6.00
N GLU A 114 -19.46 -13.98 -6.95
CA GLU A 114 -19.83 -14.56 -8.25
C GLU A 114 -18.61 -15.02 -9.08
N LYS A 115 -17.50 -14.27 -9.00
CA LYS A 115 -16.25 -14.62 -9.70
C LYS A 115 -15.43 -15.64 -8.91
N LEU A 116 -15.47 -15.57 -7.59
CA LEU A 116 -14.80 -16.55 -6.73
C LEU A 116 -15.37 -17.95 -6.93
N ASP A 117 -16.66 -18.11 -7.20
CA ASP A 117 -17.26 -19.41 -7.49
C ASP A 117 -16.59 -20.12 -8.66
N THR A 118 -16.35 -19.40 -9.75
CA THR A 118 -15.67 -19.97 -10.93
C THR A 118 -14.21 -20.38 -10.63
N GLU A 119 -13.53 -19.64 -9.76
CA GLU A 119 -12.15 -19.97 -9.34
C GLU A 119 -12.14 -21.16 -8.38
N ILE A 120 -13.11 -21.24 -7.46
CA ILE A 120 -13.28 -22.37 -6.55
C ILE A 120 -13.52 -23.65 -7.35
N GLU A 121 -14.44 -23.62 -8.32
CA GLU A 121 -14.72 -24.76 -9.21
C GLU A 121 -13.47 -25.21 -9.98
N TYR A 122 -12.64 -24.27 -10.44
CA TYR A 122 -11.36 -24.59 -11.08
C TYR A 122 -10.42 -25.32 -10.12
N TYR A 123 -10.22 -24.80 -8.91
CA TYR A 123 -9.34 -25.42 -7.92
C TYR A 123 -9.92 -26.72 -7.32
N MET A 124 -11.22 -26.96 -7.39
CA MET A 124 -11.80 -28.24 -6.98
C MET A 124 -11.48 -29.39 -7.94
N LYS A 125 -11.09 -29.10 -9.18
CA LYS A 125 -10.72 -30.14 -10.18
C LYS A 125 -9.34 -30.76 -9.89
N GLY A 126 -8.50 -30.11 -9.09
CA GLY A 126 -7.19 -30.63 -8.71
C GLY A 126 -7.22 -31.31 -7.35
N TYR A 127 -6.52 -32.43 -7.22
CA TYR A 127 -6.50 -33.25 -6.00
C TYR A 127 -5.31 -32.95 -5.09
N SER A 128 -4.37 -32.10 -5.51
CA SER A 128 -3.16 -31.84 -4.74
C SER A 128 -3.46 -31.08 -3.44
N PRO A 129 -2.60 -31.20 -2.41
CA PRO A 129 -2.71 -30.41 -1.19
C PRO A 129 -2.80 -28.91 -1.45
N GLU A 130 -2.06 -28.40 -2.43
CA GLU A 130 -2.05 -26.99 -2.83
C GLU A 130 -3.40 -26.54 -3.37
N TYR A 131 -4.05 -27.37 -4.20
CA TYR A 131 -5.39 -27.08 -4.74
C TYR A 131 -6.43 -27.04 -3.61
N ARG A 132 -6.39 -28.01 -2.68
CA ARG A 132 -7.28 -28.03 -1.51
C ARG A 132 -7.08 -26.80 -0.60
N ALA A 133 -5.83 -26.38 -0.39
CA ALA A 133 -5.53 -25.17 0.35
C ALA A 133 -6.11 -23.92 -0.33
N GLN A 134 -6.03 -23.83 -1.67
CA GLN A 134 -6.64 -22.73 -2.41
C GLN A 134 -8.16 -22.71 -2.27
N VAL A 135 -8.84 -23.85 -2.37
CA VAL A 135 -10.29 -23.93 -2.14
C VAL A 135 -10.66 -23.42 -0.75
N SER A 136 -9.89 -23.78 0.28
CA SER A 136 -10.13 -23.28 1.65
C SER A 136 -9.95 -21.75 1.75
N ILE A 137 -8.86 -21.22 1.19
CA ILE A 137 -8.57 -19.78 1.15
C ILE A 137 -9.71 -19.01 0.45
N LEU A 138 -10.11 -19.46 -0.74
CA LEU A 138 -11.16 -18.81 -1.53
C LEU A 138 -12.52 -18.83 -0.83
N ASN A 139 -12.88 -19.93 -0.17
CA ASN A 139 -14.11 -20.00 0.63
C ASN A 139 -14.07 -19.05 1.84
N ASN A 140 -12.92 -18.92 2.52
CA ASN A 140 -12.75 -17.96 3.61
C ASN A 140 -12.88 -16.50 3.14
N ILE A 141 -12.32 -16.19 1.96
CA ILE A 141 -12.48 -14.87 1.34
C ILE A 141 -13.95 -14.64 1.02
N LYS A 142 -14.58 -15.56 0.27
CA LYS A 142 -15.99 -15.45 -0.15
C LYS A 142 -16.94 -15.24 1.02
N SER A 143 -16.80 -16.03 2.08
CA SER A 143 -17.64 -15.94 3.29
C SER A 143 -17.46 -14.64 4.09
N SER A 144 -16.44 -13.84 3.78
CA SER A 144 -16.22 -12.54 4.41
C SER A 144 -17.09 -11.43 3.82
N GLU A 145 -17.64 -11.60 2.62
CA GLU A 145 -18.48 -10.60 1.98
C GLU A 145 -19.67 -10.20 2.86
N GLY A 146 -19.86 -8.91 3.07
CA GLY A 146 -20.95 -8.37 3.85
C GLY A 146 -20.84 -8.59 5.36
N LYS A 147 -19.75 -9.17 5.86
CA LYS A 147 -19.55 -9.35 7.30
C LYS A 147 -19.46 -8.00 8.01
N VAL A 148 -20.17 -7.87 9.12
CA VAL A 148 -20.16 -6.66 9.95
C VAL A 148 -19.11 -6.81 11.05
N LEU A 149 -18.23 -5.82 11.12
CA LEU A 149 -17.12 -5.73 12.05
C LEU A 149 -17.28 -4.50 12.95
N SER A 150 -16.70 -4.56 14.14
CA SER A 150 -16.73 -3.48 15.12
C SER A 150 -15.63 -2.45 14.83
N PHE A 151 -15.98 -1.17 14.95
CA PHE A 151 -15.15 -0.03 14.57
C PHE A 151 -15.13 1.04 15.66
N ASN A 152 -13.96 1.64 15.88
CA ASN A 152 -13.77 2.71 16.84
C ASN A 152 -13.51 4.07 16.15
N ASN A 153 -14.46 4.98 16.28
CA ASN A 153 -14.43 6.31 15.65
C ASN A 153 -13.35 7.26 16.21
N LYS A 154 -12.68 6.89 17.31
CA LYS A 154 -11.59 7.70 17.89
C LYS A 154 -10.24 7.29 17.32
N THR A 155 -9.96 5.99 17.29
CA THR A 155 -8.72 5.43 16.75
C THR A 155 -8.78 5.26 15.23
N LEU A 156 -10.00 5.30 14.66
CA LEU A 156 -10.30 5.07 13.24
C LEU A 156 -9.86 3.67 12.76
N ASP A 157 -9.83 2.73 13.69
CA ASP A 157 -9.38 1.35 13.49
C ASP A 157 -10.43 0.36 14.06
N PHE A 158 -10.24 -0.90 13.73
CA PHE A 158 -10.99 -2.03 14.26
C PHE A 158 -10.71 -2.24 15.75
N ASP A 159 -11.65 -2.85 16.47
CA ASP A 159 -11.33 -3.45 17.78
C ASP A 159 -10.46 -4.71 17.62
N ASN A 160 -9.92 -5.22 18.72
CA ASN A 160 -8.95 -6.34 18.67
C ASN A 160 -9.51 -7.60 17.99
N ILE A 161 -10.80 -7.91 18.22
CA ILE A 161 -11.44 -9.11 17.65
C ILE A 161 -11.63 -8.93 16.14
N SER A 162 -12.16 -7.78 15.74
CA SER A 162 -12.38 -7.46 14.33
C SER A 162 -11.05 -7.33 13.60
N LYS A 163 -10.01 -6.81 14.26
CA LYS A 163 -8.65 -6.71 13.72
C LYS A 163 -8.03 -8.08 13.47
N ALA A 164 -8.14 -9.01 14.43
CA ALA A 164 -7.66 -10.38 14.24
C ALA A 164 -8.36 -11.08 13.06
N TYR A 165 -9.67 -10.84 12.90
CA TYR A 165 -10.41 -11.33 11.74
C TYR A 165 -9.90 -10.73 10.43
N VAL A 166 -9.72 -9.41 10.38
CA VAL A 166 -9.23 -8.70 9.20
C VAL A 166 -7.83 -9.16 8.81
N ASN A 167 -6.92 -9.33 9.77
CA ASN A 167 -5.57 -9.85 9.50
C ASN A 167 -5.63 -11.21 8.79
N LYS A 168 -6.46 -12.14 9.30
CA LYS A 168 -6.63 -13.45 8.66
C LYS A 168 -7.24 -13.35 7.25
N LEU A 169 -8.16 -12.42 7.04
CA LEU A 169 -8.74 -12.18 5.70
C LEU A 169 -7.67 -11.62 4.76
N VAL A 170 -6.87 -10.66 5.22
CA VAL A 170 -5.74 -10.08 4.48
C VAL A 170 -4.73 -11.16 4.09
N ASP A 171 -4.32 -12.02 5.03
CA ASP A 171 -3.39 -13.13 4.76
C ASP A 171 -3.93 -14.08 3.68
N ASN A 172 -5.22 -14.40 3.72
CA ASN A 172 -5.88 -15.23 2.70
C ASN A 172 -5.87 -14.55 1.32
N ILE A 173 -6.21 -13.25 1.26
CA ILE A 173 -6.21 -12.47 0.02
C ILE A 173 -4.79 -12.43 -0.56
N ASP A 174 -3.79 -12.15 0.26
CA ASP A 174 -2.40 -11.99 -0.18
C ASP A 174 -1.81 -13.34 -0.65
N SER A 175 -2.16 -14.43 0.03
CA SER A 175 -1.81 -15.79 -0.40
C SER A 175 -2.41 -16.16 -1.76
N TYR A 176 -3.65 -15.76 -2.02
CA TYR A 176 -4.30 -15.99 -3.32
C TYR A 176 -3.69 -15.12 -4.43
N LEU A 177 -3.54 -13.82 -4.18
CA LEU A 177 -3.11 -12.84 -5.19
C LEU A 177 -1.61 -12.90 -5.50
N SER A 178 -0.77 -13.35 -4.57
CA SER A 178 0.66 -13.55 -4.82
C SER A 178 0.93 -14.54 -5.96
N LYS A 179 0.05 -15.53 -6.15
CA LYS A 179 0.10 -16.49 -7.27
C LYS A 179 -0.22 -15.87 -8.64
N LYS A 180 -0.82 -14.68 -8.63
CA LYS A 180 -1.16 -13.89 -9.82
C LYS A 180 -0.19 -12.72 -10.02
N ASN A 181 1.02 -12.80 -9.44
CA ASN A 181 2.01 -11.73 -9.44
C ASN A 181 1.47 -10.38 -8.95
N THR A 182 0.50 -10.42 -8.03
CA THR A 182 -0.13 -9.21 -7.48
C THR A 182 0.33 -9.03 -6.04
N ILE A 183 0.90 -7.86 -5.77
CA ILE A 183 1.31 -7.35 -4.47
C ILE A 183 0.24 -6.35 -4.04
N VAL A 184 -0.25 -6.51 -2.82
CA VAL A 184 -1.29 -5.64 -2.26
C VAL A 184 -0.76 -5.04 -0.98
N LEU A 185 -0.80 -3.71 -0.88
CA LEU A 185 -0.38 -2.99 0.31
C LEU A 185 -1.31 -3.27 1.49
N SER A 186 -0.84 -3.00 2.70
CA SER A 186 -1.60 -3.12 3.95
C SER A 186 -2.82 -2.18 3.97
N SER A 187 -2.65 -0.92 3.54
CA SER A 187 -3.77 -0.10 3.05
C SER A 187 -3.44 0.76 1.82
N THR A 188 -2.46 1.65 1.95
CA THR A 188 -2.07 2.67 0.98
C THR A 188 -0.57 2.84 0.99
N PHE A 189 0.02 3.39 -0.08
CA PHE A 189 1.47 3.63 -0.07
C PHE A 189 1.89 4.62 1.02
N GLU A 190 1.02 5.57 1.39
CA GLU A 190 1.30 6.45 2.52
C GLU A 190 1.31 5.72 3.87
N GLU A 191 0.57 4.62 4.04
CA GLU A 191 0.72 3.73 5.21
C GLU A 191 2.07 3.03 5.22
N CYS A 192 2.57 2.64 4.05
CA CYS A 192 3.89 2.04 3.93
C CYS A 192 4.99 2.93 4.53
N LEU A 193 4.88 4.25 4.30
CA LEU A 193 5.84 5.25 4.78
C LEU A 193 5.50 5.82 6.16
N ILE A 194 4.21 5.98 6.49
CA ILE A 194 3.73 6.56 7.75
C ILE A 194 2.97 5.47 8.53
N ASN A 195 3.75 4.73 9.32
CA ASN A 195 3.29 3.63 10.16
C ASN A 195 3.81 3.77 11.59
N GLU A 196 3.45 2.81 12.45
CA GLU A 196 3.83 2.81 13.87
C GLU A 196 5.35 2.76 14.08
N SER A 197 6.09 2.02 13.23
CA SER A 197 7.55 1.89 13.29
C SER A 197 8.27 3.13 12.76
N SER A 198 7.76 3.74 11.67
CA SER A 198 8.37 4.92 11.05
C SER A 198 7.99 6.24 11.72
N LEU A 199 6.97 6.25 12.58
CA LEU A 199 6.47 7.46 13.22
C LEU A 199 7.55 8.30 13.91
N PRO A 200 8.47 7.75 14.74
CA PRO A 200 9.49 8.57 15.38
C PRO A 200 10.37 9.31 14.38
N LEU A 201 10.74 8.63 13.29
CA LEU A 201 11.56 9.20 12.22
C LEU A 201 10.77 10.23 11.40
N PHE A 202 9.49 9.99 11.15
CA PHE A 202 8.60 10.92 10.46
C PHE A 202 8.38 12.21 11.26
N LEU A 203 8.18 12.10 12.58
CA LEU A 203 8.10 13.26 13.46
C LEU A 203 9.42 14.04 13.49
N HIS A 204 10.56 13.35 13.53
CA HIS A 204 11.87 13.99 13.44
C HIS A 204 12.03 14.76 12.11
N TRP A 205 11.60 14.18 11.00
CA TRP A 205 11.56 14.86 9.71
C TRP A 205 10.67 16.11 9.72
N LEU A 206 9.45 16.03 10.27
CA LEU A 206 8.55 17.19 10.38
C LEU A 206 9.17 18.33 11.20
N HIS A 207 9.86 17.99 12.29
CA HIS A 207 10.56 18.97 13.11
C HIS A 207 11.73 19.60 12.33
N HIS A 208 12.58 18.78 11.73
CA HIS A 208 13.80 19.22 11.05
C HIS A 208 13.51 20.01 9.76
N SER A 209 12.63 19.49 8.91
CA SER A 209 12.36 20.03 7.57
C SER A 209 11.35 21.18 7.56
N ASN A 210 10.42 21.20 8.52
CA ASN A 210 9.31 22.16 8.53
C ASN A 210 9.21 23.00 9.82
N GLY A 211 10.12 22.80 10.79
CA GLY A 211 10.08 23.52 12.07
C GLY A 211 8.78 23.29 12.85
N ILE A 212 8.17 22.12 12.69
CA ILE A 212 6.94 21.74 13.38
C ILE A 212 7.28 21.41 14.84
N ASP A 213 6.47 21.93 15.76
CA ASP A 213 6.61 21.69 17.19
C ASP A 213 5.95 20.34 17.54
N VAL A 214 6.71 19.26 17.36
CA VAL A 214 6.27 17.90 17.63
C VAL A 214 5.98 17.71 19.11
N ASP A 215 6.74 18.33 20.01
CA ASP A 215 6.56 18.21 21.45
C ASP A 215 5.21 18.79 21.87
N ASN A 216 4.80 19.93 21.30
CA ASN A 216 3.46 20.48 21.51
C ASN A 216 2.35 19.53 21.00
N ILE A 217 2.55 18.90 19.83
CA ILE A 217 1.60 17.90 19.33
C ILE A 217 1.48 16.75 20.34
N LEU A 218 2.59 16.16 20.76
CA LEU A 218 2.62 15.03 21.70
C LEU A 218 2.00 15.41 23.05
N LYS A 219 2.36 16.56 23.63
CA LYS A 219 1.80 17.05 24.90
C LYS A 219 0.29 17.27 24.84
N ASN A 220 -0.24 17.77 23.73
CA ASN A 220 -1.69 17.94 23.55
C ASN A 220 -2.43 16.58 23.47
N LEU A 221 -1.70 15.49 23.24
CA LEU A 221 -2.23 14.15 23.04
C LEU A 221 -2.01 13.23 24.25
N GLU A 222 -1.00 13.50 25.10
CA GLU A 222 -0.68 12.74 26.32
C GLU A 222 -1.87 12.58 27.29
N GLY A 223 -2.79 13.55 27.31
CA GLY A 223 -4.00 13.50 28.16
C GLY A 223 -5.11 12.58 27.65
N LEU A 224 -4.94 11.90 26.51
CA LEU A 224 -5.99 11.12 25.85
C LEU A 224 -5.73 9.62 26.00
N THR A 225 -6.52 8.95 26.85
CA THR A 225 -6.36 7.53 27.23
C THR A 225 -6.38 6.51 26.08
N TYR A 226 -6.84 6.90 24.89
CA TYR A 226 -6.96 6.04 23.71
C TYR A 226 -5.98 6.42 22.60
N PHE A 227 -5.09 7.37 22.86
CA PHE A 227 -4.14 7.89 21.89
C PHE A 227 -2.78 7.19 22.05
N ASN A 228 -2.25 6.68 20.94
CA ASN A 228 -0.96 6.01 20.88
C ASN A 228 -0.29 6.27 19.52
N ASN A 229 0.95 5.78 19.35
CA ASN A 229 1.72 5.95 18.13
C ASN A 229 0.95 5.51 16.87
N ARG A 230 0.27 4.37 16.91
CA ARG A 230 -0.58 3.92 15.81
C ARG A 230 -1.66 4.94 15.44
N THR A 231 -2.34 5.47 16.45
CA THR A 231 -3.40 6.48 16.24
C THR A 231 -2.82 7.76 15.65
N LEU A 232 -1.66 8.24 16.14
CA LEU A 232 -0.99 9.40 15.59
C LEU A 232 -0.57 9.19 14.13
N ALA A 233 0.03 8.04 13.82
CA ALA A 233 0.41 7.67 12.46
C ALA A 233 -0.81 7.69 11.52
N THR A 234 -1.96 7.16 11.96
CA THR A 234 -3.21 7.22 11.19
C THR A 234 -3.64 8.66 10.89
N TYR A 235 -3.61 9.56 11.87
CA TYR A 235 -3.98 10.98 11.65
C TYR A 235 -2.98 11.71 10.75
N LEU A 236 -1.68 11.48 10.92
CA LEU A 236 -0.65 12.04 10.04
C LEU A 236 -0.85 11.55 8.61
N ARG A 237 -1.07 10.26 8.42
CA ARG A 237 -1.34 9.69 7.09
C ARG A 237 -2.54 10.34 6.40
N LEU A 238 -3.61 10.63 7.13
CA LEU A 238 -4.77 11.36 6.59
C LEU A 238 -4.41 12.78 6.14
N ILE A 239 -3.52 13.47 6.85
CA ILE A 239 -3.03 14.81 6.50
C ILE A 239 -2.16 14.74 5.23
N PHE A 240 -1.42 13.65 5.05
CA PHE A 240 -0.59 13.38 3.88
C PHE A 240 -1.33 12.59 2.77
N ASN A 241 -2.65 12.72 2.67
CA ASN A 241 -3.53 12.16 1.63
C ASN A 241 -3.69 10.64 1.55
N GLY A 242 -3.19 9.88 2.53
CA GLY A 242 -3.46 8.46 2.63
C GLY A 242 -4.84 8.13 3.21
N LYS A 243 -5.05 6.85 3.51
CA LYS A 243 -6.31 6.32 4.06
C LYS A 243 -6.07 5.65 5.42
N THR A 244 -7.09 5.60 6.26
CA THR A 244 -7.07 4.70 7.43
C THR A 244 -7.11 3.25 6.98
N THR A 245 -6.79 2.30 7.88
CA THR A 245 -6.96 0.85 7.63
C THR A 245 -8.39 0.48 7.22
N THR A 246 -9.37 1.30 7.60
CA THR A 246 -10.79 1.16 7.24
C THR A 246 -11.19 1.89 5.95
N GLY A 247 -10.23 2.44 5.21
CA GLY A 247 -10.46 3.14 3.94
C GLY A 247 -11.01 4.56 4.08
N LEU A 248 -11.06 5.13 5.30
CA LEU A 248 -11.51 6.50 5.49
C LEU A 248 -10.43 7.46 5.00
N VAL A 249 -10.79 8.38 4.11
CA VAL A 249 -9.98 9.58 3.76
C VAL A 249 -10.36 10.81 4.59
N TYR A 250 -9.49 11.83 4.56
CA TYR A 250 -9.65 13.12 5.24
C TYR A 250 -11.08 13.69 5.22
N LYS A 251 -11.72 13.76 4.04
CA LYS A 251 -13.08 14.30 3.87
C LYS A 251 -14.16 13.56 4.67
N HIS A 252 -13.96 12.27 4.99
CA HIS A 252 -14.93 11.52 5.79
C HIS A 252 -15.01 12.03 7.23
N LEU A 253 -13.90 12.50 7.78
CA LEU A 253 -13.85 13.03 9.15
C LEU A 253 -14.62 14.35 9.29
N GLN A 254 -14.98 15.00 8.19
CA GLN A 254 -15.81 16.20 8.21
C GLN A 254 -17.30 15.88 8.48
N LYS A 255 -17.71 14.62 8.34
CA LYS A 255 -19.09 14.17 8.60
C LYS A 255 -19.41 14.16 10.11
N LYS A 256 -20.69 14.35 10.46
CA LYS A 256 -21.16 14.43 11.86
C LYS A 256 -20.81 13.18 12.70
N ASP A 257 -20.81 12.00 12.08
CA ASP A 257 -20.53 10.72 12.75
C ASP A 257 -19.08 10.58 13.26
N PHE A 258 -18.18 11.47 12.81
CA PHE A 258 -16.76 11.48 13.17
C PHE A 258 -16.36 12.69 14.02
N LYS A 259 -17.29 13.30 14.77
CA LYS A 259 -17.04 14.51 15.59
C LYS A 259 -15.79 14.40 16.48
N LEU A 260 -15.54 13.23 17.07
CA LEU A 260 -14.36 13.02 17.92
C LEU A 260 -13.08 12.89 17.08
N GLY A 261 -13.09 12.07 16.02
CA GLY A 261 -11.95 11.96 15.12
C GLY A 261 -11.58 13.29 14.47
N ARG A 262 -12.57 14.12 14.13
CA ARG A 262 -12.37 15.49 13.64
C ARG A 262 -11.65 16.38 14.66
N ARG A 263 -11.99 16.28 15.94
CA ARG A 263 -11.31 17.06 17.00
C ARG A 263 -9.83 16.67 17.09
N LEU A 264 -9.53 15.38 17.01
CA LEU A 264 -8.16 14.88 17.05
C LEU A 264 -7.37 15.30 15.80
N LEU A 265 -7.98 15.14 14.62
CA LEU A 265 -7.42 15.63 13.36
C LEU A 265 -7.05 17.11 13.47
N ASN A 266 -7.95 17.96 13.96
CA ASN A 266 -7.68 19.39 14.12
C ASN A 266 -6.51 19.69 15.07
N ILE A 267 -6.29 18.87 16.10
CA ILE A 267 -5.15 19.05 17.03
C ILE A 267 -3.84 18.77 16.29
N VAL A 268 -3.77 17.65 15.58
CA VAL A 268 -2.56 17.24 14.83
C VAL A 268 -2.31 18.19 13.66
N GLU A 269 -3.36 18.59 12.97
CA GLU A 269 -3.28 19.36 11.72
C GLU A 269 -2.91 20.83 11.94
N ARG A 270 -3.33 21.45 13.06
CA ARG A 270 -3.18 22.90 13.29
C ARG A 270 -1.74 23.37 13.14
N ASP A 271 -0.78 22.57 13.57
CA ASP A 271 0.63 22.94 13.57
C ASP A 271 1.31 22.52 12.25
N ILE A 272 0.76 21.52 11.55
CA ILE A 272 1.27 21.01 10.27
C ILE A 272 0.84 21.91 9.10
N GLN A 273 -0.46 22.21 8.95
CA GLN A 273 -0.95 23.01 7.81
C GLN A 273 -0.37 24.42 7.75
N LYS A 274 0.01 25.00 8.90
CA LYS A 274 0.60 26.35 8.94
C LYS A 274 2.05 26.39 8.43
N LYS A 275 2.74 25.25 8.42
CA LYS A 275 4.21 25.18 8.25
C LYS A 275 4.68 24.18 7.19
N CYS A 276 3.85 23.21 6.82
CA CYS A 276 4.19 22.18 5.85
C CYS A 276 3.66 22.57 4.46
N PHE A 277 4.58 22.73 3.50
CA PHE A 277 4.28 23.12 2.13
C PHE A 277 3.95 21.93 1.21
N TYR A 278 4.07 20.70 1.72
CA TYR A 278 4.12 19.49 0.89
C TYR A 278 2.91 18.55 1.05
N THR A 279 1.77 19.05 1.55
CA THR A 279 0.59 18.22 1.81
C THR A 279 -0.22 17.84 0.56
N GLY A 280 0.24 18.19 -0.65
CA GLY A 280 -0.34 17.70 -1.90
C GLY A 280 0.12 16.27 -2.24
N LYS A 281 -0.69 15.50 -2.97
CA LYS A 281 -0.34 14.13 -3.39
C LYS A 281 0.96 14.04 -4.19
N THR A 282 1.26 15.07 -4.97
CA THR A 282 2.50 15.22 -5.75
C THR A 282 3.40 16.31 -5.16
N GLY A 283 3.30 16.52 -3.84
CA GLY A 283 3.95 17.62 -3.14
C GLY A 283 5.46 17.42 -2.94
N GLY A 284 6.04 16.28 -3.32
CA GLY A 284 7.46 15.98 -3.08
C GLY A 284 7.78 15.55 -1.64
N TRP A 285 6.75 15.38 -0.78
CA TRP A 285 6.96 14.99 0.61
C TRP A 285 7.52 13.57 0.73
N VAL A 286 7.17 12.67 -0.21
CA VAL A 286 7.66 11.29 -0.22
C VAL A 286 9.16 11.30 -0.46
N THR A 287 9.63 12.00 -1.49
CA THR A 287 11.06 12.16 -1.78
C THR A 287 11.79 12.81 -0.62
N SER A 288 11.27 13.94 -0.13
CA SER A 288 11.87 14.68 0.99
C SER A 288 12.00 13.83 2.25
N PHE A 289 10.96 13.08 2.59
CA PHE A 289 10.97 12.20 3.76
C PHE A 289 11.90 11.01 3.55
N LEU A 290 11.89 10.36 2.39
CA LEU A 290 12.77 9.23 2.10
C LEU A 290 14.24 9.63 2.10
N ASP A 291 14.60 10.76 1.50
CA ASP A 291 15.98 11.26 1.51
C ASP A 291 16.46 11.54 2.94
N PHE A 292 15.63 12.20 3.75
CA PHE A 292 15.91 12.42 5.16
C PHE A 292 16.05 11.11 5.92
N ALA A 293 15.12 10.18 5.72
CA ALA A 293 15.10 8.89 6.41
C ALA A 293 16.33 8.06 6.07
N ILE A 294 16.70 7.96 4.79
CA ILE A 294 17.88 7.23 4.34
C ILE A 294 19.14 7.83 4.98
N THR A 295 19.31 9.15 4.90
CA THR A 295 20.47 9.85 5.49
C THR A 295 20.55 9.61 7.00
N HIS A 296 19.42 9.73 7.72
CA HIS A 296 19.37 9.52 9.16
C HIS A 296 19.72 8.07 9.53
N LEU A 297 19.16 7.10 8.82
CA LEU A 297 19.40 5.68 9.07
C LEU A 297 20.84 5.27 8.72
N GLU A 298 21.47 5.87 7.72
CA GLU A 298 22.90 5.69 7.43
C GLU A 298 23.78 6.17 8.59
N LEU A 299 23.51 7.37 9.10
CA LEU A 299 24.26 7.95 10.21
C LEU A 299 24.08 7.11 11.48
N GLU A 300 22.87 6.64 11.75
CA GLU A 300 22.64 5.74 12.87
C GLU A 300 23.32 4.38 12.68
N ALA A 301 23.22 3.78 11.49
CA ALA A 301 23.87 2.50 11.17
C ALA A 301 25.38 2.57 11.43
N ALA A 302 26.02 3.66 11.00
CA ALA A 302 27.44 3.91 11.25
C ALA A 302 27.75 4.07 12.74
N LYS A 303 26.91 4.77 13.51
CA LYS A 303 27.10 4.97 14.97
C LYS A 303 26.94 3.68 15.76
N THR A 304 26.00 2.81 15.37
CA THR A 304 25.69 1.57 16.10
C THR A 304 26.37 0.32 15.54
N SER A 305 27.21 0.46 14.51
CA SER A 305 27.86 -0.66 13.81
C SER A 305 26.87 -1.74 13.33
N THR A 306 25.68 -1.32 12.90
CA THR A 306 24.64 -2.20 12.33
C THR A 306 24.49 -1.94 10.83
N SER A 307 23.95 -2.89 10.07
CA SER A 307 23.69 -2.65 8.64
C SER A 307 22.55 -1.64 8.44
N PHE A 308 22.62 -0.89 7.33
CA PHE A 308 21.52 -0.04 6.88
C PHE A 308 20.25 -0.85 6.64
N ASP A 309 20.37 -2.01 5.99
CA ASP A 309 19.23 -2.89 5.67
C ASP A 309 18.46 -3.35 6.90
N SER A 310 19.16 -3.71 7.98
CA SER A 310 18.50 -4.10 9.23
C SER A 310 17.71 -2.94 9.83
N LYS A 311 18.21 -1.70 9.73
CA LYS A 311 17.46 -0.52 10.21
C LYS A 311 16.30 -0.17 9.29
N PHE A 312 16.54 -0.15 7.98
CA PHE A 312 15.52 0.20 6.99
C PHE A 312 14.35 -0.79 7.00
N SER A 313 14.63 -2.10 7.09
CA SER A 313 13.58 -3.13 7.18
C SER A 313 12.76 -3.07 8.47
N LEU A 314 13.31 -2.58 9.58
CA LEU A 314 12.56 -2.38 10.82
C LEU A 314 11.64 -1.16 10.76
N ILE A 315 12.08 -0.08 10.11
CA ILE A 315 11.36 1.19 10.01
C ILE A 315 10.30 1.15 8.89
N PHE A 316 10.64 0.57 7.74
CA PHE A 316 9.78 0.45 6.56
C PHE A 316 9.62 -1.01 6.13
N PRO A 317 9.01 -1.89 6.95
CA PRO A 317 8.98 -3.33 6.70
C PRO A 317 8.29 -3.70 5.39
N GLU A 318 7.13 -3.08 5.12
CA GLU A 318 6.37 -3.34 3.89
C GLU A 318 7.11 -2.81 2.65
N PHE A 319 7.73 -1.62 2.74
CA PHE A 319 8.48 -1.06 1.62
C PHE A 319 9.71 -1.90 1.30
N TYR A 320 10.47 -2.28 2.34
CA TYR A 320 11.61 -3.15 2.23
C TYR A 320 11.24 -4.51 1.62
N SER A 321 10.12 -5.11 2.05
CA SER A 321 9.65 -6.38 1.48
C SER A 321 9.38 -6.28 -0.03
N MET A 322 8.85 -5.15 -0.50
CA MET A 322 8.65 -4.91 -1.93
C MET A 322 9.98 -4.76 -2.67
N ILE A 323 10.91 -3.96 -2.14
CA ILE A 323 12.25 -3.76 -2.72
C ILE A 323 13.00 -5.10 -2.81
N ASP A 324 12.92 -5.93 -1.77
CA ASP A 324 13.56 -7.24 -1.72
C ASP A 324 12.90 -8.22 -2.70
N LYS A 325 11.58 -8.20 -2.84
CA LYS A 325 10.85 -9.01 -3.83
C LYS A 325 11.19 -8.67 -5.29
N LEU A 326 11.64 -7.44 -5.54
CA LEU A 326 12.10 -6.97 -6.85
C LEU A 326 13.58 -7.31 -7.12
N ARG A 327 14.28 -7.91 -6.15
CA ARG A 327 15.61 -8.47 -6.38
C ARG A 327 15.43 -9.78 -7.14
N LEU A 328 15.87 -9.80 -8.40
CA LEU A 328 15.99 -11.07 -9.13
C LEU A 328 17.05 -11.91 -8.43
N ASP A 329 16.67 -13.10 -7.95
CA ASP A 329 17.64 -14.13 -7.61
C ASP A 329 18.40 -14.46 -8.90
N ARG A 330 19.61 -13.89 -9.03
CA ARG A 330 20.58 -14.38 -9.98
C ARG A 330 21.02 -15.73 -9.45
N GLY A 331 20.35 -16.79 -9.90
CA GLY A 331 20.77 -18.17 -9.66
C GLY A 331 22.21 -18.43 -10.07
#